data_AF-A0A356TRD0-F1
#
_entry.id   AF-A0A356TRD0-F1
#
_cell.length_a   1.000
_cell.length_b   1.000
_cell.length_c   1.000
_cell.angle_alpha   90.00
_cell.angle_beta   90.00
_cell.angle_gamma   90.00
#
_symmetry.space_group_name_H-M   'P 1'
#
loop_
_entity.id
_entity.type
_entity.pdbx_description
1 polymer ?
#
loop_
_entity_poly.entity_id
_entity_poly.type
_entity_poly.pdbx_seq_one_letter_code
_entity_poly.pdbx_strand_id
1 'polypeptide(L)'
;MSRIISILLASLLLLACGDSVDEPSDAGGDAGTDPMDARVPPDDDAGRDAGDPDGCVDVTVENWRLDNMDDVSIRYRARISPELGGEPWDLYLDFQRYDTEYVGTFPLGEGQDDNFGGCARCVVAFFGTMLGRGYFASEGTLELREDPFTQKLDATLTDARLIEVTIEADATGALISTPVPGGACLDLAVTTVDQNFPSPGWTCPNEQFNDDAVCHCGCGAWDPDCGEQCPFPPDPSCDPTPLPVEGCGDGEICTPEGMCSVTCDHPTRVPCESGVCGFSADGDRCLTPSRDRIDSAALGELCTPGNFMCGVDSESFAMGICDDLDEWLCRPICFSDADCPIAGESCYTLFTSDRGFCRPPPPSEG
;
A
#
# COMPACT_ATOMS: atom_id res chain seq x y z
N MET A 1 60.30 27.70 -12.50
CA MET A 1 59.11 28.53 -12.79
C MET A 1 58.02 28.07 -11.82
N SER A 2 57.94 28.51 -10.57
CA SER A 2 57.63 29.84 -10.00
C SER A 2 56.27 30.42 -10.42
N ARG A 3 55.30 30.33 -9.49
CA ARG A 3 54.07 31.12 -9.21
C ARG A 3 53.18 30.19 -8.34
N ILE A 4 52.98 30.32 -7.02
CA ILE A 4 52.67 31.43 -6.10
C ILE A 4 51.42 32.24 -6.52
N ILE A 5 50.27 31.87 -5.94
CA ILE A 5 49.09 32.70 -5.54
C ILE A 5 48.44 31.87 -4.41
N SER A 6 48.53 32.14 -3.09
CA SER A 6 48.18 33.28 -2.24
C SER A 6 46.69 33.67 -2.19
N ILE A 7 46.05 33.18 -1.12
CA ILE A 7 45.17 33.90 -0.16
C ILE A 7 43.79 34.36 -0.68
N LEU A 8 42.71 33.85 -0.05
CA LEU A 8 41.83 34.73 0.74
C LEU A 8 41.06 33.96 1.83
N LEU A 9 41.39 34.33 3.07
CA LEU A 9 40.72 34.05 4.33
C LEU A 9 39.50 34.99 4.41
N ALA A 10 38.32 34.48 4.75
CA ALA A 10 37.18 35.31 5.15
C ALA A 10 36.64 34.82 6.50
N SER A 11 36.62 35.77 7.42
CA SER A 11 36.40 35.63 8.84
C SER A 11 34.91 35.64 9.22
N LEU A 12 34.61 34.89 10.29
CA LEU A 12 33.77 35.26 11.45
C LEU A 12 32.53 36.16 11.24
N LEU A 13 31.36 35.62 11.60
CA LEU A 13 30.30 36.36 12.27
C LEU A 13 29.62 35.45 13.31
N LEU A 14 30.11 35.56 14.55
CA LEU A 14 29.41 35.16 15.77
C LEU A 14 28.34 36.21 16.06
N LEU A 15 27.07 35.80 16.13
CA LEU A 15 26.00 36.59 16.73
C LEU A 15 25.57 35.86 18.01
N ALA A 16 26.13 36.34 19.12
CA ALA A 16 25.65 36.11 20.47
C ALA A 16 24.94 37.38 20.95
N CYS A 17 23.67 37.24 21.34
CA CYS A 17 22.85 38.11 22.19
C CYS A 17 21.80 37.13 22.77
N GLY A 18 21.50 37.00 24.06
CA GLY A 18 21.72 37.82 25.23
C GLY A 18 20.50 37.60 26.13
N ASP A 19 20.74 37.23 27.40
CA ASP A 19 19.77 36.92 28.47
C ASP A 19 18.65 37.95 28.67
N SER A 20 17.50 37.53 29.21
CA SER A 20 17.15 37.69 30.64
C SER A 20 15.63 37.68 30.93
N VAL A 21 15.27 36.86 31.93
CA VAL A 21 14.15 36.92 32.91
C VAL A 21 12.90 37.76 32.58
N ASP A 22 11.73 37.11 32.68
CA ASP A 22 10.67 37.51 33.61
C ASP A 22 9.65 36.37 33.79
N GLU A 23 9.62 35.79 35.00
CA GLU A 23 8.47 35.06 35.52
C GLU A 23 7.41 36.07 35.99
N PRO A 24 6.12 35.82 35.71
CA PRO A 24 5.07 36.17 36.63
C PRO A 24 4.51 34.90 37.26
N SER A 25 4.69 34.82 38.58
CA SER A 25 3.81 34.08 39.46
C SER A 25 2.38 34.61 39.29
N ASP A 26 1.43 33.73 38.97
CA ASP A 26 0.06 33.97 39.42
C ASP A 26 -0.48 32.72 40.11
N ALA A 27 -1.00 32.99 41.30
CA ALA A 27 -1.49 32.05 42.27
C ALA A 27 -3.01 32.16 42.30
N GLY A 28 -3.66 31.03 42.02
CA GLY A 28 -5.10 30.83 42.19
C GLY A 28 -5.45 29.53 41.48
N GLY A 29 -5.71 28.41 42.14
CA GLY A 29 -6.61 28.29 43.26
C GLY A 29 -8.03 28.15 42.72
N ASP A 30 -8.38 26.95 42.22
CA ASP A 30 -9.66 26.37 42.55
C ASP A 30 -9.65 24.85 42.43
N ALA A 31 -10.09 24.24 43.53
CA ALA A 31 -10.31 22.83 43.69
C ALA A 31 -11.62 22.45 42.99
N GLY A 32 -11.51 21.61 41.97
CA GLY A 32 -12.64 20.96 41.33
C GLY A 32 -12.30 19.48 41.13
N THR A 33 -12.49 18.69 42.18
CA THR A 33 -12.53 17.23 42.11
C THR A 33 -13.85 16.83 41.47
N ASP A 34 -13.84 16.44 40.20
CA ASP A 34 -14.86 15.58 39.62
C ASP A 34 -14.18 14.35 39.00
N PRO A 35 -14.36 13.15 39.58
CA PRO A 35 -13.93 11.91 38.96
C PRO A 35 -14.96 11.55 37.89
N MET A 36 -14.79 12.06 36.67
CA MET A 36 -15.45 11.46 35.52
C MET A 36 -14.71 10.18 35.15
N ASP A 37 -15.17 9.10 35.79
CA ASP A 37 -15.18 7.73 35.30
C ASP A 37 -15.66 7.72 33.84
N ALA A 38 -14.75 7.98 32.89
CA ALA A 38 -14.92 7.54 31.52
C ALA A 38 -14.54 6.06 31.48
N ARG A 39 -15.47 5.22 31.95
CA ARG A 39 -15.54 3.82 31.53
C ARG A 39 -15.78 3.85 30.03
N VAL A 40 -14.71 3.75 29.26
CA VAL A 40 -14.77 3.16 27.93
C VAL A 40 -15.30 1.75 28.15
N PRO A 41 -16.50 1.38 27.66
CA PRO A 41 -16.90 -0.01 27.64
C PRO A 41 -15.84 -0.77 26.83
N PRO A 42 -15.35 -1.94 27.29
CA PRO A 42 -14.65 -2.82 26.38
C PRO A 42 -15.61 -3.15 25.23
N ASP A 43 -15.27 -2.72 24.02
CA ASP A 43 -15.90 -3.22 22.80
C ASP A 43 -15.48 -4.69 22.65
N ASP A 44 -16.21 -5.56 23.36
CA ASP A 44 -16.08 -7.01 23.41
C ASP A 44 -16.88 -7.69 22.29
N ASP A 45 -16.95 -7.13 21.07
CA ASP A 45 -17.72 -7.75 19.98
C ASP A 45 -17.12 -7.48 18.59
N ALA A 46 -15.89 -7.97 18.38
CA ALA A 46 -15.44 -8.37 17.05
C ALA A 46 -15.08 -9.87 17.09
N GLY A 47 -15.98 -10.67 16.52
CA GLY A 47 -15.88 -12.10 16.22
C GLY A 47 -14.58 -12.80 16.61
N ARG A 48 -14.52 -13.29 17.84
CA ARG A 48 -13.64 -14.40 18.24
C ARG A 48 -14.24 -15.69 17.69
N ASP A 49 -14.04 -15.94 16.40
CA ASP A 49 -14.33 -17.26 15.83
C ASP A 49 -13.32 -18.29 16.38
N ALA A 50 -13.91 -19.32 16.98
CA ALA A 50 -13.30 -20.52 17.54
C ALA A 50 -12.18 -21.13 16.66
N GLY A 51 -11.04 -21.58 17.17
CA GLY A 51 -10.66 -21.75 18.56
C GLY A 51 -9.27 -22.36 18.70
N ASP A 52 -8.40 -21.66 19.39
CA ASP A 52 -7.38 -22.21 20.27
C ASP A 52 -7.06 -21.09 21.28
N PRO A 53 -7.22 -21.29 22.60
CA PRO A 53 -6.94 -20.25 23.60
C PRO A 53 -5.48 -19.77 23.60
N ASP A 54 -4.58 -20.49 22.91
CA ASP A 54 -3.19 -20.12 22.65
C ASP A 54 -2.89 -19.94 21.14
N GLY A 55 -3.92 -19.92 20.27
CA GLY A 55 -3.77 -20.05 18.82
C GLY A 55 -3.39 -18.77 18.10
N CYS A 56 -2.32 -18.83 17.33
CA CYS A 56 -2.04 -17.84 16.30
C CYS A 56 -3.08 -17.93 15.17
N VAL A 57 -3.25 -16.85 14.42
CA VAL A 57 -4.08 -16.86 13.20
C VAL A 57 -3.31 -17.56 12.10
N ASP A 58 -3.86 -18.65 11.57
CA ASP A 58 -3.30 -19.31 10.39
C ASP A 58 -3.43 -18.39 9.18
N VAL A 59 -2.31 -18.12 8.52
CA VAL A 59 -2.24 -17.24 7.34
C VAL A 59 -1.53 -17.90 6.17
N THR A 60 -1.86 -17.43 4.98
CA THR A 60 -1.22 -17.79 3.71
C THR A 60 -0.78 -16.53 2.98
N VAL A 61 0.18 -16.65 2.06
CA VAL A 61 0.60 -15.57 1.17
C VAL A 61 0.78 -16.07 -0.25
N GLU A 62 0.48 -15.21 -1.22
CA GLU A 62 0.63 -15.51 -2.64
C GLU A 62 1.07 -14.24 -3.40
N ASN A 63 1.47 -14.41 -4.67
CA ASN A 63 1.77 -13.32 -5.60
C ASN A 63 2.86 -12.34 -5.11
N TRP A 64 4.07 -12.86 -4.93
CA TRP A 64 5.23 -12.06 -4.54
C TRP A 64 5.55 -10.99 -5.60
N ARG A 65 5.85 -9.78 -5.12
CA ARG A 65 6.39 -8.67 -5.91
C ARG A 65 7.65 -8.09 -5.27
N LEU A 66 8.52 -7.53 -6.11
CA LEU A 66 9.58 -6.66 -5.63
C LEU A 66 8.94 -5.38 -5.08
N ASP A 67 9.27 -5.02 -3.84
CA ASP A 67 8.71 -3.86 -3.15
C ASP A 67 9.68 -2.68 -3.11
N ASN A 68 10.94 -2.96 -2.78
CA ASN A 68 12.01 -1.97 -2.73
C ASN A 68 13.33 -2.65 -3.11
N MET A 69 14.21 -1.91 -3.76
CA MET A 69 15.59 -2.33 -3.97
C MET A 69 16.48 -1.10 -4.02
N ASP A 70 17.47 -1.04 -3.15
CA ASP A 70 18.47 0.01 -3.15
C ASP A 70 19.89 -0.58 -3.02
N ASP A 71 20.89 0.27 -2.81
CA ASP A 71 22.28 -0.18 -2.71
C ASP A 71 22.58 -0.97 -1.43
N VAL A 72 21.73 -0.89 -0.41
CA VAL A 72 21.89 -1.53 0.90
C VAL A 72 20.81 -2.55 1.24
N SER A 73 19.71 -2.64 0.49
CA SER A 73 18.59 -3.53 0.81
C SER A 73 17.82 -4.00 -0.42
N ILE A 74 17.13 -5.14 -0.27
CA ILE A 74 16.10 -5.58 -1.20
C ILE A 74 14.93 -6.17 -0.42
N ARG A 75 13.72 -5.79 -0.81
CA ARG A 75 12.49 -6.18 -0.13
C ARG A 75 11.49 -6.76 -1.11
N TYR A 76 10.92 -7.89 -0.75
CA TYR A 76 9.81 -8.52 -1.46
C TYR A 76 8.56 -8.47 -0.60
N ARG A 77 7.39 -8.34 -1.21
CA ARG A 77 6.11 -8.34 -0.49
C ARG A 77 5.10 -9.28 -1.10
N ALA A 78 4.24 -9.85 -0.26
CA ALA A 78 3.10 -10.66 -0.64
C ALA A 78 1.91 -10.36 0.27
N ARG A 79 0.69 -10.40 -0.29
CA ARG A 79 -0.55 -10.13 0.45
C ARG A 79 -0.85 -11.29 1.40
N ILE A 80 -1.16 -10.99 2.66
CA ILE A 80 -1.62 -11.97 3.65
C ILE A 80 -3.10 -12.27 3.44
N SER A 81 -3.48 -13.54 3.54
CA SER A 81 -4.87 -14.02 3.55
C SER A 81 -5.08 -15.03 4.69
N PRO A 82 -6.16 -14.91 5.50
CA PRO A 82 -7.22 -13.90 5.40
C PRO A 82 -6.76 -12.49 5.84
N GLU A 83 -7.60 -11.49 5.56
CA GLU A 83 -7.44 -10.15 6.13
C GLU A 83 -7.51 -10.21 7.66
N LEU A 84 -6.65 -9.45 8.33
CA LEU A 84 -6.54 -9.48 9.78
C LEU A 84 -7.31 -8.29 10.35
N GLY A 85 -8.39 -8.56 11.09
CA GLY A 85 -9.26 -7.52 11.61
C GLY A 85 -10.01 -6.74 10.53
N GLY A 86 -10.25 -7.34 9.36
CA GLY A 86 -10.87 -6.68 8.20
C GLY A 86 -9.94 -5.72 7.46
N GLU A 87 -8.64 -5.75 7.77
CA GLU A 87 -7.63 -4.90 7.12
C GLU A 87 -6.69 -5.74 6.26
N PRO A 88 -6.21 -5.19 5.12
CA PRO A 88 -5.30 -5.89 4.23
C PRO A 88 -3.85 -5.77 4.72
N TRP A 89 -3.28 -6.86 5.24
CA TRP A 89 -1.87 -6.94 5.67
C TRP A 89 -0.96 -7.47 4.57
N ASP A 90 0.30 -7.05 4.56
CA ASP A 90 1.34 -7.56 3.66
C ASP A 90 2.47 -8.22 4.47
N LEU A 91 2.95 -9.37 4.00
CA LEU A 91 4.16 -10.02 4.47
C LEU A 91 5.34 -9.52 3.63
N TYR A 92 6.44 -9.21 4.29
CA TYR A 92 7.68 -8.74 3.68
C TYR A 92 8.83 -9.70 3.99
N LEU A 93 9.62 -9.98 2.95
CA LEU A 93 10.96 -10.53 3.08
C LEU A 93 11.94 -9.41 2.79
N ASP A 94 12.52 -8.86 3.85
CA ASP A 94 13.43 -7.72 3.80
C ASP A 94 14.87 -8.19 4.04
N PHE A 95 15.73 -7.99 3.06
CA PHE A 95 17.13 -8.37 3.09
C PHE A 95 18.00 -7.13 3.15
N GLN A 96 18.69 -6.94 4.27
CA GLN A 96 19.60 -5.81 4.50
C GLN A 96 21.03 -6.28 4.29
N ARG A 97 21.85 -5.57 3.50
CA ARG A 97 23.26 -5.91 3.20
C ARG A 97 24.16 -5.70 4.42
N TYR A 98 24.38 -6.80 5.14
CA TYR A 98 25.40 -6.96 6.17
C TYR A 98 26.48 -7.93 5.68
N ASP A 99 27.58 -8.03 6.42
CA ASP A 99 28.65 -9.01 6.18
C ASP A 99 28.21 -10.41 6.67
N THR A 100 27.19 -10.98 6.01
CA THR A 100 26.57 -12.27 6.35
C THR A 100 26.23 -13.09 5.10
N GLU A 101 25.89 -14.36 5.29
CA GLU A 101 25.49 -15.27 4.21
C GLU A 101 23.98 -15.19 3.94
N TYR A 102 23.57 -15.09 2.68
CA TYR A 102 22.15 -15.01 2.29
C TYR A 102 21.61 -16.29 1.65
N VAL A 103 22.47 -17.25 1.30
CA VAL A 103 22.06 -18.53 0.71
C VAL A 103 22.25 -19.61 1.74
N GLY A 104 21.20 -20.36 2.05
CA GLY A 104 21.22 -21.39 3.09
C GLY A 104 19.89 -21.57 3.79
N THR A 105 19.91 -22.16 4.97
CA THR A 105 18.73 -22.31 5.83
C THR A 105 19.00 -21.61 7.15
N PHE A 106 18.12 -20.66 7.48
CA PHE A 106 18.29 -19.77 8.62
C PHE A 106 17.13 -19.95 9.60
N PRO A 107 17.39 -20.16 10.91
CA PRO A 107 16.33 -20.12 11.91
C PRO A 107 15.80 -18.68 12.03
N LEU A 108 14.49 -18.53 12.17
CA LEU A 108 13.86 -17.24 12.41
C LEU A 108 13.76 -16.95 13.91
N GLY A 109 13.87 -15.68 14.29
CA GLY A 109 13.76 -15.24 15.69
C GLY A 109 15.00 -15.48 16.55
N GLU A 110 16.14 -15.81 15.94
CA GLU A 110 17.40 -16.06 16.65
C GLU A 110 18.57 -15.23 16.07
N GLY A 111 19.55 -14.94 16.92
CA GLY A 111 20.83 -14.40 16.49
C GLY A 111 20.72 -12.98 15.92
N GLN A 112 21.22 -12.76 14.70
CA GLN A 112 21.15 -11.45 14.06
C GLN A 112 19.71 -11.10 13.62
N ASP A 113 18.87 -12.10 13.38
CA ASP A 113 17.52 -11.95 12.84
C ASP A 113 16.44 -11.98 13.96
N ASP A 114 16.83 -11.77 15.23
CA ASP A 114 15.92 -11.74 16.39
C ASP A 114 15.28 -10.36 16.65
N ASN A 115 15.75 -9.32 15.93
CA ASN A 115 15.27 -7.96 16.10
C ASN A 115 15.27 -7.17 14.80
N PHE A 116 14.26 -6.33 14.59
CA PHE A 116 14.10 -5.53 13.36
C PHE A 116 15.33 -4.68 13.02
N GLY A 117 15.97 -4.03 13.99
CA GLY A 117 17.06 -3.07 13.71
C GLY A 117 18.39 -3.66 13.28
N GLY A 118 18.62 -4.95 13.55
CA GLY A 118 19.87 -5.65 13.21
C GLY A 118 19.69 -6.77 12.19
N CYS A 119 18.44 -7.05 11.83
CA CYS A 119 18.07 -8.23 11.09
C CYS A 119 18.50 -8.15 9.63
N ALA A 120 19.18 -9.21 9.18
CA ALA A 120 19.69 -9.34 7.82
C ALA A 120 18.67 -9.98 6.88
N ARG A 121 17.81 -10.86 7.41
CA ARG A 121 16.85 -11.69 6.66
C ARG A 121 15.48 -11.64 7.34
N CYS A 122 14.82 -10.49 7.24
CA CYS A 122 13.67 -10.19 8.05
C CYS A 122 12.39 -10.71 7.43
N VAL A 123 11.61 -11.41 8.26
CA VAL A 123 10.27 -11.87 7.92
C VAL A 123 9.31 -11.08 8.80
N VAL A 124 8.64 -10.10 8.21
CA VAL A 124 7.82 -9.12 8.93
C VAL A 124 6.49 -8.91 8.23
N ALA A 125 5.45 -8.59 8.98
CA ALA A 125 4.15 -8.22 8.41
C ALA A 125 3.71 -6.85 8.92
N PHE A 126 3.24 -6.01 7.99
CA PHE A 126 2.72 -4.68 8.28
C PHE A 126 1.35 -4.47 7.65
N PHE A 127 0.59 -3.57 8.26
CA PHE A 127 -0.58 -2.97 7.65
C PHE A 127 -0.15 -1.63 7.02
N GLY A 128 -0.19 -1.56 5.69
CA GLY A 128 0.38 -0.43 4.95
C GLY A 128 1.87 -0.27 5.28
N THR A 129 2.32 0.95 5.54
CA THR A 129 3.71 1.22 5.98
C THR A 129 3.81 1.68 7.44
N MET A 130 2.79 1.38 8.27
CA MET A 130 2.85 1.71 9.69
C MET A 130 3.88 0.84 10.42
N LEU A 131 5.07 1.39 10.67
CA LEU A 131 6.12 0.68 11.39
C LEU A 131 5.83 0.53 12.88
N GLY A 132 5.04 1.41 13.50
CA GLY A 132 4.85 1.44 14.95
C GLY A 132 4.29 0.14 15.56
N ARG A 133 3.56 -0.66 14.76
CA ARG A 133 3.02 -1.96 15.16
C ARG A 133 3.07 -2.91 13.96
N GLY A 134 3.54 -4.13 14.18
CA GLY A 134 3.59 -5.15 13.14
C GLY A 134 3.67 -6.54 13.74
N TYR A 135 3.93 -7.53 12.88
CA TYR A 135 4.31 -8.86 13.31
C TYR A 135 5.74 -9.16 12.86
N PHE A 136 6.54 -9.78 13.71
CA PHE A 136 7.93 -10.13 13.42
C PHE A 136 8.16 -11.61 13.69
N ALA A 137 8.90 -12.29 12.83
CA ALA A 137 9.13 -13.72 12.99
C ALA A 137 9.90 -14.05 14.27
N SER A 138 9.32 -14.93 15.07
CA SER A 138 9.90 -15.41 16.33
C SER A 138 10.31 -16.88 16.26
N GLU A 139 9.75 -17.65 15.33
CA GLU A 139 10.04 -19.07 15.17
C GLU A 139 9.98 -19.46 13.68
N GLY A 140 10.53 -20.63 13.35
CA GLY A 140 10.49 -21.21 12.01
C GLY A 140 11.82 -21.17 11.29
N THR A 141 11.77 -21.41 9.98
CA THR A 141 12.97 -21.41 9.12
C THR A 141 12.71 -20.72 7.80
N LEU A 142 13.72 -19.97 7.34
CA LEU A 142 13.81 -19.42 6.00
C LEU A 142 14.95 -20.12 5.25
N GLU A 143 14.60 -20.88 4.21
CA GLU A 143 15.55 -21.40 3.24
C GLU A 143 15.63 -20.42 2.06
N LEU A 144 16.84 -20.04 1.67
CA LEU A 144 17.14 -19.25 0.47
C LEU A 144 18.10 -20.05 -0.41
N ARG A 145 17.70 -20.34 -1.63
CA ARG A 145 18.50 -21.15 -2.58
C ARG A 145 19.27 -20.30 -3.57
N GLU A 146 18.95 -19.01 -3.64
CA GLU A 146 19.63 -18.02 -4.45
C GLU A 146 19.84 -16.74 -3.65
N ASP A 147 20.84 -15.96 -4.05
CA ASP A 147 21.12 -14.66 -3.47
C ASP A 147 19.98 -13.69 -3.85
N PRO A 148 19.18 -13.18 -2.88
CA PRO A 148 18.04 -12.32 -3.19
C PRO A 148 18.46 -11.06 -3.96
N PHE A 149 19.69 -10.58 -3.78
CA PHE A 149 20.17 -9.39 -4.47
C PHE A 149 20.39 -9.57 -5.99
N THR A 150 20.23 -10.78 -6.53
CA THR A 150 20.17 -11.01 -7.99
C THR A 150 18.79 -10.70 -8.58
N GLN A 151 17.88 -10.15 -7.78
CA GLN A 151 16.47 -9.96 -8.10
C GLN A 151 15.74 -11.28 -8.39
N LYS A 152 16.20 -12.39 -7.80
CA LYS A 152 15.49 -13.66 -7.80
C LYS A 152 15.18 -14.10 -6.37
N LEU A 153 13.90 -14.33 -6.11
CA LEU A 153 13.42 -14.88 -4.84
C LEU A 153 13.18 -16.38 -5.00
N ASP A 154 14.16 -17.19 -4.65
CA ASP A 154 14.03 -18.66 -4.49
C ASP A 154 14.11 -18.98 -2.99
N ALA A 155 12.94 -18.99 -2.35
CA ALA A 155 12.81 -19.07 -0.91
C ALA A 155 11.78 -20.10 -0.45
N THR A 156 11.93 -20.61 0.77
CA THR A 156 10.92 -21.40 1.45
C THR A 156 10.84 -21.03 2.93
N LEU A 157 9.66 -20.61 3.37
CA LEU A 157 9.32 -20.40 4.78
C LEU A 157 8.63 -21.67 5.31
N THR A 158 9.17 -22.24 6.38
CA THR A 158 8.61 -23.44 7.02
C THR A 158 8.40 -23.19 8.50
N ASP A 159 7.22 -23.55 9.00
CA ASP A 159 6.81 -23.41 10.40
C ASP A 159 7.05 -21.99 10.94
N ALA A 160 6.83 -20.98 10.09
CA ALA A 160 7.13 -19.59 10.42
C ALA A 160 6.01 -19.02 11.30
N ARG A 161 6.37 -18.63 12.52
CA ARG A 161 5.48 -17.92 13.45
C ARG A 161 5.93 -16.48 13.59
N LEU A 162 5.00 -15.55 13.43
CA LEU A 162 5.23 -14.14 13.68
C LEU A 162 4.43 -13.70 14.91
N ILE A 163 5.07 -12.96 15.81
CA ILE A 163 4.41 -12.39 16.99
C ILE A 163 4.23 -10.90 16.84
N GLU A 164 3.19 -10.36 17.46
CA GLU A 164 2.94 -8.93 17.49
C GLU A 164 4.08 -8.20 18.22
N VAL A 165 4.61 -7.17 17.57
CA VAL A 165 5.67 -6.31 18.08
C VAL A 165 5.32 -4.83 17.91
N THR A 166 5.86 -4.00 18.80
CA THR A 166 6.03 -2.57 18.53
C THR A 166 7.40 -2.35 17.90
N ILE A 167 7.52 -1.46 16.91
CA ILE A 167 8.82 -1.07 16.35
C ILE A 167 9.02 0.42 16.56
N GLU A 168 10.03 0.75 17.35
CA GLU A 168 10.31 2.13 17.76
C GLU A 168 11.81 2.42 17.66
N ALA A 169 12.17 3.67 17.37
CA ALA A 169 13.55 4.09 17.41
C ALA A 169 14.06 4.19 18.85
N ASP A 170 15.22 3.62 19.13
CA ASP A 170 15.88 3.71 20.43
C ASP A 170 16.60 5.07 20.61
N ALA A 171 17.33 5.21 21.72
CA ALA A 171 18.08 6.44 22.01
C ALA A 171 19.18 6.78 20.98
N THR A 172 19.57 5.82 20.14
CA THR A 172 20.54 6.00 19.05
C THR A 172 19.88 6.22 17.69
N GLY A 173 18.55 6.10 17.62
CA GLY A 173 17.78 6.15 16.38
C GLY A 173 17.65 4.79 15.68
N ALA A 174 18.16 3.70 16.26
CA ALA A 174 18.03 2.36 15.71
C ALA A 174 16.61 1.83 15.97
N LEU A 175 15.93 1.31 14.95
CA LEU A 175 14.61 0.73 15.09
C LEU A 175 14.69 -0.60 15.85
N ILE A 176 13.90 -0.79 16.90
CA ILE A 176 13.90 -2.02 17.71
C ILE A 176 12.50 -2.61 17.72
N SER A 177 12.37 -3.89 17.36
CA SER A 177 11.13 -4.64 17.61
C SER A 177 11.07 -5.12 19.05
N THR A 178 9.95 -4.86 19.74
CA THR A 178 9.69 -5.33 21.10
C THR A 178 8.39 -6.13 21.13
N PRO A 179 8.40 -7.40 21.59
CA PRO A 179 7.17 -8.19 21.72
C PRO A 179 6.11 -7.50 22.57
N VAL A 180 4.88 -7.47 22.07
CA VAL A 180 3.72 -6.99 22.83
C VAL A 180 3.30 -8.07 23.83
N PRO A 181 3.33 -7.84 25.15
CA PRO A 181 2.92 -8.85 26.13
C PRO A 181 1.46 -9.26 25.93
N GLY A 182 1.23 -10.55 25.63
CA GLY A 182 -0.10 -11.06 25.31
C GLY A 182 -0.64 -10.59 23.95
N GLY A 183 0.23 -10.08 23.08
CA GLY A 183 -0.10 -9.70 21.71
C GLY A 183 -0.51 -10.90 20.85
N ALA A 184 -1.12 -10.59 19.71
CA ALA A 184 -1.53 -11.59 18.73
C ALA A 184 -0.31 -12.26 18.06
N CYS A 185 -0.56 -13.35 17.34
CA CYS A 185 0.46 -14.00 16.52
C CYS A 185 -0.16 -14.60 15.26
N LEU A 186 0.70 -14.85 14.27
CA LEU A 186 0.38 -15.42 12.97
C LEU A 186 1.19 -16.71 12.77
N ASP A 187 0.52 -17.79 12.37
CA ASP A 187 1.16 -19.02 11.94
C ASP A 187 1.08 -19.09 10.40
N LEU A 188 2.22 -18.93 9.74
CA LEU A 188 2.30 -18.89 8.29
C LEU A 188 2.40 -20.31 7.73
N ALA A 189 1.47 -20.68 6.87
CA ALA A 189 1.54 -21.93 6.11
C ALA A 189 2.86 -22.01 5.32
N VAL A 190 3.35 -23.23 5.11
CA VAL A 190 4.58 -23.44 4.32
C VAL A 190 4.44 -22.73 2.97
N THR A 191 5.34 -21.79 2.73
CA THR A 191 5.31 -20.92 1.57
C THR A 191 6.58 -21.12 0.79
N THR A 192 6.45 -21.46 -0.50
CA THR A 192 7.57 -21.60 -1.43
C THR A 192 7.40 -20.60 -2.56
N VAL A 193 8.49 -19.93 -2.92
CA VAL A 193 8.56 -18.99 -4.03
C VAL A 193 9.82 -19.29 -4.84
N ASP A 194 9.69 -19.26 -6.16
CA ASP A 194 10.77 -19.33 -7.15
C ASP A 194 10.40 -18.37 -8.28
N GLN A 195 10.81 -17.12 -8.13
CA GLN A 195 10.39 -16.03 -9.00
C GLN A 195 11.54 -15.08 -9.32
N ASN A 196 11.69 -14.76 -10.60
CA ASN A 196 12.58 -13.69 -11.07
C ASN A 196 11.83 -12.35 -11.06
N PHE A 197 12.57 -11.29 -10.79
CA PHE A 197 12.16 -9.91 -10.91
C PHE A 197 13.15 -9.22 -11.85
N PRO A 198 12.69 -8.57 -12.94
CA PRO A 198 11.31 -8.54 -13.40
C PRO A 198 10.70 -9.92 -13.73
N SER A 199 9.37 -10.01 -13.70
CA SER A 199 8.67 -11.26 -14.04
C SER A 199 9.04 -11.71 -15.46
N PRO A 200 8.93 -13.01 -15.81
CA PRO A 200 9.21 -13.50 -17.16
C PRO A 200 8.39 -12.84 -18.29
N GLY A 201 7.31 -12.13 -17.97
CA GLY A 201 6.52 -11.34 -18.92
C GLY A 201 7.17 -10.01 -19.31
N TRP A 202 8.19 -9.56 -18.59
CA TRP A 202 8.93 -8.35 -18.89
C TRP A 202 9.88 -8.54 -20.08
N THR A 203 9.76 -7.66 -21.08
CA THR A 203 10.49 -7.74 -22.34
C THR A 203 11.47 -6.59 -22.57
N CYS A 204 11.45 -5.58 -21.70
CA CYS A 204 12.41 -4.46 -21.74
C CYS A 204 13.74 -4.85 -21.05
N PRO A 205 14.82 -4.07 -21.22
CA PRO A 205 16.05 -4.25 -20.45
C PRO A 205 15.79 -4.31 -18.94
N ASN A 206 16.56 -5.11 -18.20
CA ASN A 206 16.36 -5.27 -16.75
C ASN A 206 16.74 -4.00 -15.98
N GLU A 207 17.68 -3.23 -16.51
CA GLU A 207 18.09 -1.94 -15.94
C GLU A 207 17.01 -0.85 -16.01
N GLN A 208 15.90 -1.12 -16.72
CA GLN A 208 14.72 -0.24 -16.84
C GLN A 208 13.56 -0.69 -15.94
N PHE A 209 13.74 -1.75 -15.14
CA PHE A 209 12.67 -2.25 -14.28
C PHE A 209 12.87 -1.74 -12.86
N ASN A 210 11.90 -1.01 -12.32
CA ASN A 210 11.99 -0.43 -10.98
C ASN A 210 13.28 0.42 -10.81
N ASP A 211 13.53 1.34 -11.75
CA ASP A 211 14.69 2.23 -11.81
C ASP A 211 14.46 3.61 -11.14
N ASP A 212 13.25 3.85 -10.62
CA ASP A 212 12.78 5.08 -9.97
C ASP A 212 12.92 6.34 -10.85
N ALA A 213 13.15 6.21 -12.16
CA ALA A 213 13.41 7.32 -13.07
C ALA A 213 12.34 7.48 -14.14
N VAL A 214 11.85 6.38 -14.71
CA VAL A 214 10.87 6.38 -15.80
C VAL A 214 9.93 5.20 -15.64
N CYS A 215 8.63 5.44 -15.80
CA CYS A 215 7.64 4.37 -15.87
C CYS A 215 7.69 3.73 -17.27
N HIS A 216 8.28 2.54 -17.39
CA HIS A 216 8.43 1.83 -18.66
C HIS A 216 7.21 0.98 -18.99
N CYS A 217 6.35 1.51 -19.86
CA CYS A 217 5.15 0.82 -20.30
C CYS A 217 5.33 0.05 -21.61
N GLY A 218 4.45 -0.91 -21.87
CA GLY A 218 4.51 -1.76 -23.06
C GLY A 218 5.60 -2.84 -22.99
N CYS A 219 6.24 -2.98 -21.83
CA CYS A 219 7.26 -3.98 -21.56
C CYS A 219 6.69 -5.36 -21.24
N GLY A 220 5.40 -5.61 -21.47
CA GLY A 220 4.74 -6.92 -21.30
C GLY A 220 4.38 -7.29 -19.85
N ALA A 221 5.06 -6.71 -18.87
CA ALA A 221 4.68 -6.73 -17.46
C ALA A 221 4.64 -5.30 -16.88
N TRP A 222 3.99 -5.15 -15.73
CA TRP A 222 3.96 -3.88 -15.00
C TRP A 222 5.35 -3.48 -14.53
N ASP A 223 5.68 -2.21 -14.73
CA ASP A 223 6.83 -1.58 -14.10
C ASP A 223 6.38 -0.99 -12.76
N PRO A 224 6.93 -1.42 -11.61
CA PRO A 224 6.55 -0.88 -10.31
C PRO A 224 6.69 0.65 -10.21
N ASP A 225 7.60 1.25 -10.98
CA ASP A 225 7.81 2.70 -11.09
C ASP A 225 6.56 3.47 -11.57
N CYS A 226 5.67 2.78 -12.29
CA CYS A 226 4.42 3.35 -12.79
C CYS A 226 3.35 3.54 -11.70
N GLY A 227 3.57 3.03 -10.49
CA GLY A 227 2.66 3.19 -9.35
C GLY A 227 2.79 4.54 -8.66
N GLU A 228 2.01 4.72 -7.59
CA GLU A 228 2.24 5.84 -6.68
C GLU A 228 3.64 5.71 -6.08
N GLN A 229 4.55 6.61 -6.49
CA GLN A 229 5.90 6.75 -5.92
C GLN A 229 5.87 7.08 -4.42
N CYS A 230 4.73 7.57 -3.94
CA CYS A 230 4.55 7.88 -2.54
C CYS A 230 3.92 6.69 -1.83
N PRO A 231 4.68 5.97 -1.00
CA PRO A 231 4.07 4.96 -0.15
C PRO A 231 3.02 5.60 0.75
N PHE A 232 1.96 4.86 1.06
CA PHE A 232 0.98 5.27 2.08
C PHE A 232 1.46 4.86 3.48
N PRO A 233 1.48 5.76 4.49
CA PRO A 233 0.93 7.11 4.47
C PRO A 233 1.87 8.08 3.73
N PRO A 234 1.32 9.16 3.14
CA PRO A 234 2.08 10.06 2.28
C PRO A 234 3.33 10.57 3.00
N ASP A 235 4.50 10.18 2.51
CA ASP A 235 5.76 10.78 2.95
C ASP A 235 5.78 12.25 2.47
N PRO A 236 5.84 13.24 3.37
CA PRO A 236 5.86 14.65 2.98
C PRO A 236 7.09 15.04 2.16
N SER A 237 8.13 14.19 2.13
CA SER A 237 9.30 14.35 1.29
C SER A 237 9.20 13.65 -0.07
N CYS A 238 8.22 12.76 -0.24
CA CYS A 238 7.95 12.14 -1.53
C CYS A 238 7.30 13.15 -2.49
N ASP A 239 7.78 13.16 -3.74
CA ASP A 239 7.16 13.92 -4.82
C ASP A 239 6.01 13.09 -5.40
N PRO A 240 4.74 13.47 -5.23
CA PRO A 240 3.62 12.73 -5.78
C PRO A 240 3.48 12.92 -7.31
N THR A 241 4.39 13.68 -7.94
CA THR A 241 4.40 13.87 -9.38
C THR A 241 4.68 12.52 -10.06
N PRO A 242 3.76 12.00 -10.91
CA PRO A 242 4.01 10.77 -11.65
C PRO A 242 5.29 10.85 -12.49
N LEU A 243 6.07 9.77 -12.54
CA LEU A 243 7.24 9.68 -13.39
C LEU A 243 6.84 9.85 -14.87
N PRO A 244 7.75 10.35 -15.72
CA PRO A 244 7.55 10.29 -17.17
C PRO A 244 7.25 8.84 -17.58
N VAL A 245 6.21 8.64 -18.39
CA VAL A 245 5.86 7.33 -18.93
C VAL A 245 6.56 7.16 -20.28
N GLU A 246 7.43 6.16 -20.41
CA GLU A 246 8.02 5.77 -21.70
C GLU A 246 7.24 4.59 -22.30
N GLY A 247 7.16 4.55 -23.62
CA GLY A 247 6.43 3.51 -24.36
C GLY A 247 4.95 3.86 -24.65
N CYS A 248 4.41 4.89 -24.01
CA CYS A 248 3.08 5.42 -24.28
C CYS A 248 3.10 6.73 -25.09
N GLY A 249 1.97 7.04 -25.75
CA GLY A 249 1.74 8.29 -26.44
C GLY A 249 1.46 9.47 -25.49
N ASP A 250 1.48 10.68 -26.02
CA ASP A 250 1.18 11.90 -25.26
C ASP A 250 -0.23 11.81 -24.63
N GLY A 251 -0.30 11.90 -23.29
CA GLY A 251 -1.56 11.87 -22.52
C GLY A 251 -2.06 10.46 -22.17
N GLU A 252 -1.31 9.41 -22.52
CA GLU A 252 -1.55 8.05 -22.06
C GLU A 252 -0.85 7.78 -20.73
N ILE A 253 -1.42 6.87 -19.94
CA ILE A 253 -0.86 6.37 -18.68
C ILE A 253 -0.55 4.87 -18.81
N CYS A 254 0.42 4.39 -18.03
CA CYS A 254 0.64 2.96 -17.91
C CYS A 254 -0.36 2.35 -16.94
N THR A 255 -1.04 1.29 -17.36
CA THR A 255 -1.96 0.51 -16.53
C THR A 255 -1.23 -0.60 -15.79
N PRO A 256 -1.75 -1.11 -14.65
CA PRO A 256 -1.18 -2.25 -13.92
C PRO A 256 -0.96 -3.53 -14.75
N GLU A 257 -1.52 -3.62 -15.96
CA GLU A 257 -1.22 -4.70 -16.90
C GLU A 257 0.00 -4.42 -17.80
N GLY A 258 0.76 -3.35 -17.55
CA GLY A 258 1.89 -2.91 -18.37
C GLY A 258 1.50 -2.38 -19.75
N MET A 259 0.26 -1.88 -19.91
CA MET A 259 -0.27 -1.38 -21.18
C MET A 259 -0.64 0.09 -21.11
N CYS A 260 -0.43 0.80 -22.21
CA CYS A 260 -0.83 2.20 -22.34
C CYS A 260 -2.35 2.34 -22.44
N SER A 261 -2.90 3.29 -21.69
CA SER A 261 -4.32 3.64 -21.73
C SER A 261 -4.46 5.15 -21.86
N VAL A 262 -5.33 5.57 -22.78
CA VAL A 262 -5.68 6.99 -22.95
C VAL A 262 -6.52 7.42 -21.76
N THR A 263 -6.22 8.58 -21.20
CA THR A 263 -7.04 9.19 -20.13
C THR A 263 -8.20 9.98 -20.72
N CYS A 264 -9.26 10.14 -19.94
CA CYS A 264 -10.32 11.10 -20.22
C CYS A 264 -10.57 11.98 -19.00
N ASP A 265 -11.49 12.93 -19.08
CA ASP A 265 -11.95 13.70 -17.93
C ASP A 265 -13.47 13.63 -17.90
N HIS A 266 -13.99 12.76 -17.04
CA HIS A 266 -15.42 12.53 -16.92
C HIS A 266 -16.14 13.74 -16.30
N PRO A 267 -15.64 14.39 -15.22
CA PRO A 267 -16.23 15.60 -14.66
C PRO A 267 -16.36 16.76 -15.66
N THR A 268 -15.31 17.02 -16.45
CA THR A 268 -15.34 18.13 -17.44
C THR A 268 -15.83 17.69 -18.82
N ARG A 269 -16.21 16.42 -18.96
CA ARG A 269 -16.77 15.83 -20.19
C ARG A 269 -15.82 15.93 -21.38
N VAL A 270 -14.52 15.68 -21.15
CA VAL A 270 -13.54 15.50 -22.22
C VAL A 270 -13.63 14.05 -22.70
N PRO A 271 -14.13 13.80 -23.93
CA PRO A 271 -14.39 12.45 -24.40
C PRO A 271 -13.10 11.75 -24.82
N CYS A 272 -13.19 10.43 -24.90
CA CYS A 272 -12.18 9.59 -25.53
C CYS A 272 -12.18 9.75 -27.04
N GLU A 273 -11.01 9.69 -27.67
CA GLU A 273 -10.92 9.57 -29.13
C GLU A 273 -11.55 8.25 -29.62
N SER A 274 -11.40 7.19 -28.82
CA SER A 274 -12.01 5.88 -29.04
C SER A 274 -12.33 5.22 -27.69
N GLY A 275 -13.45 4.49 -27.63
CA GLY A 275 -13.91 3.82 -26.41
C GLY A 275 -14.96 4.62 -25.64
N VAL A 276 -15.05 4.33 -24.35
CA VAL A 276 -15.99 4.93 -23.40
C VAL A 276 -15.20 5.53 -22.26
N CYS A 277 -15.44 6.79 -21.94
CA CYS A 277 -14.87 7.42 -20.76
C CYS A 277 -15.55 6.88 -19.50
N GLY A 278 -14.78 6.21 -18.67
CA GLY A 278 -15.19 5.67 -17.37
C GLY A 278 -14.15 5.99 -16.30
N PHE A 279 -14.44 5.61 -15.05
CA PHE A 279 -13.55 5.85 -13.92
C PHE A 279 -13.01 4.53 -13.34
N SER A 280 -11.73 4.48 -12.98
CA SER A 280 -11.12 3.37 -12.26
C SER A 280 -10.53 3.87 -10.93
N ALA A 281 -9.96 2.95 -10.13
CA ALA A 281 -9.24 3.31 -8.91
C ALA A 281 -8.10 4.32 -9.16
N ASP A 282 -7.51 4.28 -10.36
CA ASP A 282 -6.38 5.12 -10.76
C ASP A 282 -6.82 6.36 -11.58
N GLY A 283 -8.12 6.70 -11.58
CA GLY A 283 -8.68 7.85 -12.29
C GLY A 283 -9.46 7.55 -13.57
N ASP A 284 -9.71 8.60 -14.36
CA ASP A 284 -10.55 8.53 -15.56
C ASP A 284 -9.81 7.98 -16.77
N ARG A 285 -10.42 6.97 -17.42
CA ARG A 285 -9.80 6.20 -18.51
C ARG A 285 -10.73 6.00 -19.69
N CYS A 286 -10.11 5.91 -20.86
CA CYS A 286 -10.76 5.48 -22.08
C CYS A 286 -10.79 3.96 -22.15
N LEU A 287 -11.96 3.43 -21.80
CA LEU A 287 -12.23 2.01 -21.70
C LEU A 287 -12.74 1.46 -23.04
N THR A 288 -12.23 0.30 -23.43
CA THR A 288 -12.69 -0.46 -24.57
C THR A 288 -13.75 -1.48 -24.15
N PRO A 289 -14.96 -1.48 -24.76
CA PRO A 289 -16.06 -2.34 -24.29
C PRO A 289 -15.74 -3.83 -24.21
N SER A 290 -14.87 -4.35 -25.09
CA SER A 290 -14.52 -5.78 -25.13
C SER A 290 -13.59 -6.24 -24.01
N ARG A 291 -12.84 -5.32 -23.40
CA ARG A 291 -11.86 -5.64 -22.36
C ARG A 291 -12.33 -5.18 -20.99
N ASP A 292 -12.99 -4.03 -20.95
CA ASP A 292 -13.16 -3.25 -19.72
C ASP A 292 -14.57 -3.38 -19.13
N ARG A 293 -15.24 -4.50 -19.42
CA ARG A 293 -16.46 -4.92 -18.70
C ARG A 293 -17.57 -3.87 -18.74
N ILE A 294 -17.79 -3.26 -19.91
CA ILE A 294 -18.84 -2.26 -20.11
C ILE A 294 -20.10 -2.93 -20.63
N ASP A 295 -21.19 -2.81 -19.89
CA ASP A 295 -22.51 -3.26 -20.29
C ASP A 295 -23.26 -2.22 -21.13
N SER A 296 -24.12 -2.70 -22.02
CA SER A 296 -25.00 -1.86 -22.82
C SER A 296 -26.31 -1.47 -22.10
N ALA A 297 -26.56 -2.03 -20.90
CA ALA A 297 -27.72 -1.74 -20.07
C ALA A 297 -27.86 -0.23 -19.83
N ALA A 298 -29.07 0.29 -20.01
CA ALA A 298 -29.39 1.66 -19.62
C ALA A 298 -29.49 1.78 -18.09
N LEU A 299 -29.47 3.02 -17.57
CA LEU A 299 -29.69 3.27 -16.14
C LEU A 299 -31.03 2.65 -15.69
N GLY A 300 -30.98 1.84 -14.65
CA GLY A 300 -32.13 1.08 -14.12
C GLY A 300 -32.43 -0.24 -14.83
N GLU A 301 -31.63 -0.66 -15.80
CA GLU A 301 -31.69 -2.00 -16.40
C GLU A 301 -30.67 -2.94 -15.74
N LEU A 302 -30.90 -4.25 -15.84
CA LEU A 302 -29.98 -5.26 -15.33
C LEU A 302 -28.77 -5.37 -16.26
N CYS A 303 -27.57 -5.30 -15.68
CA CYS A 303 -26.33 -5.63 -16.35
C CYS A 303 -26.15 -7.13 -16.51
N THR A 304 -25.30 -7.51 -17.45
CA THR A 304 -24.73 -8.85 -17.54
C THR A 304 -23.78 -9.08 -16.35
N PRO A 305 -23.93 -10.17 -15.58
CA PRO A 305 -23.03 -10.45 -14.47
C PRO A 305 -21.56 -10.46 -14.88
N GLY A 306 -20.73 -9.75 -14.10
CA GLY A 306 -19.31 -9.56 -14.36
C GLY A 306 -18.96 -8.28 -15.12
N ASN A 307 -19.94 -7.55 -15.66
CA ASN A 307 -19.73 -6.18 -16.15
C ASN A 307 -19.70 -5.19 -14.98
N PHE A 308 -18.87 -4.16 -15.09
CA PHE A 308 -18.64 -3.17 -14.04
C PHE A 308 -19.33 -1.85 -14.33
N MET A 309 -19.30 -1.38 -15.58
CA MET A 309 -19.91 -0.10 -15.98
C MET A 309 -21.10 -0.29 -16.89
N CYS A 310 -21.98 0.70 -16.94
CA CYS A 310 -23.18 0.68 -17.76
C CYS A 310 -23.69 2.10 -18.06
N GLY A 311 -24.85 2.21 -18.71
CA GLY A 311 -25.52 3.48 -18.96
C GLY A 311 -24.71 4.40 -19.88
N VAL A 312 -24.06 3.87 -20.91
CA VAL A 312 -23.22 4.67 -21.80
C VAL A 312 -24.07 5.68 -22.59
N ASP A 313 -23.74 6.97 -22.49
CA ASP A 313 -24.47 8.02 -23.19
C ASP A 313 -24.00 8.20 -24.65
N SER A 314 -24.62 9.14 -25.37
CA SER A 314 -24.31 9.41 -26.77
C SER A 314 -22.93 10.04 -27.02
N GLU A 315 -22.28 10.54 -25.97
CA GLU A 315 -20.93 11.13 -26.01
C GLU A 315 -19.87 10.11 -25.54
N SER A 316 -20.27 8.84 -25.37
CA SER A 316 -19.44 7.75 -24.91
C SER A 316 -18.92 7.94 -23.48
N PHE A 317 -19.75 8.45 -22.56
CA PHE A 317 -19.46 8.42 -21.13
C PHE A 317 -20.26 7.31 -20.45
N ALA A 318 -19.62 6.51 -19.60
CA ALA A 318 -20.32 5.62 -18.69
C ALA A 318 -21.07 6.47 -17.67
N MET A 319 -22.39 6.30 -17.55
CA MET A 319 -23.21 7.06 -16.60
C MET A 319 -23.60 6.24 -15.38
N GLY A 320 -23.25 4.94 -15.35
CA GLY A 320 -23.61 4.05 -14.26
C GLY A 320 -22.62 2.93 -13.97
N ILE A 321 -22.84 2.28 -12.83
CA ILE A 321 -22.13 1.11 -12.32
C ILE A 321 -23.11 -0.05 -12.16
N CYS A 322 -22.68 -1.26 -12.49
CA CYS A 322 -23.44 -2.46 -12.27
C CYS A 322 -23.30 -2.92 -10.82
N ASP A 323 -24.34 -2.73 -10.01
CA ASP A 323 -24.37 -3.04 -8.58
C ASP A 323 -24.56 -4.55 -8.34
N ASP A 324 -23.48 -5.28 -8.11
CA ASP A 324 -23.50 -6.73 -7.89
C ASP A 324 -24.20 -7.15 -6.58
N LEU A 325 -24.37 -6.21 -5.64
CA LEU A 325 -25.10 -6.42 -4.39
C LEU A 325 -26.62 -6.22 -4.53
N ASP A 326 -27.08 -5.69 -5.67
CA ASP A 326 -28.50 -5.50 -5.98
C ASP A 326 -28.83 -6.02 -7.38
N GLU A 327 -28.64 -7.33 -7.57
CA GLU A 327 -29.00 -8.07 -8.79
C GLU A 327 -28.31 -7.56 -10.07
N TRP A 328 -27.16 -6.89 -9.97
CA TRP A 328 -26.45 -6.27 -11.10
C TRP A 328 -27.23 -5.12 -11.75
N LEU A 329 -28.02 -4.37 -10.99
CA LEU A 329 -28.75 -3.21 -11.51
C LEU A 329 -27.78 -2.08 -11.92
N CYS A 330 -28.01 -1.48 -13.09
CA CYS A 330 -27.24 -0.34 -13.56
C CYS A 330 -27.61 0.95 -12.79
N ARG A 331 -26.80 1.32 -11.81
CA ARG A 331 -27.00 2.46 -10.90
C ARG A 331 -26.27 3.71 -11.41
N PRO A 332 -26.84 4.93 -11.27
CA PRO A 332 -26.18 6.14 -11.73
C PRO A 332 -24.94 6.47 -10.89
N ILE A 333 -23.92 7.05 -11.53
CA ILE A 333 -22.71 7.56 -10.88
C ILE A 333 -23.06 8.80 -10.04
N CYS A 334 -22.39 8.96 -8.90
CA CYS A 334 -22.50 10.11 -8.01
C CYS A 334 -21.14 10.55 -7.46
N PHE A 335 -21.05 11.81 -7.05
CA PHE A 335 -19.90 12.39 -6.31
C PHE A 335 -20.29 12.71 -4.86
N SER A 336 -21.59 12.78 -4.60
CA SER A 336 -22.18 13.06 -3.30
C SER A 336 -23.61 12.49 -3.25
N ASP A 337 -24.17 12.38 -2.05
CA ASP A 337 -25.58 11.99 -1.85
C ASP A 337 -26.57 12.88 -2.62
N ALA A 338 -26.20 14.13 -2.90
CA ALA A 338 -27.04 15.08 -3.62
C ALA A 338 -27.20 14.74 -5.11
N ASP A 339 -26.30 13.93 -5.67
CA ASP A 339 -26.35 13.52 -7.08
C ASP A 339 -27.36 12.38 -7.30
N CYS A 340 -27.86 11.76 -6.22
CA CYS A 340 -28.74 10.60 -6.33
C CYS A 340 -30.18 10.99 -6.66
N PRO A 341 -30.72 10.52 -7.81
CA PRO A 341 -32.00 11.01 -8.32
C PRO A 341 -33.21 10.45 -7.56
N ILE A 342 -33.05 9.33 -6.85
CA ILE A 342 -34.12 8.68 -6.11
C ILE A 342 -34.02 9.06 -4.63
N ALA A 343 -35.13 9.57 -4.10
CA ALA A 343 -35.21 9.94 -2.69
C ALA A 343 -34.93 8.74 -1.78
N GLY A 344 -33.98 8.91 -0.85
CA GLY A 344 -33.57 7.87 0.09
C GLY A 344 -32.38 7.03 -0.38
N GLU A 345 -31.80 7.31 -1.55
CA GLU A 345 -30.48 6.77 -1.94
C GLU A 345 -29.34 7.63 -1.39
N SER A 346 -28.19 6.99 -1.19
CA SER A 346 -26.91 7.61 -0.84
C SER A 346 -25.86 7.23 -1.88
N CYS A 347 -24.78 8.01 -1.93
CA CYS A 347 -23.66 7.77 -2.80
C CYS A 347 -22.65 6.82 -2.15
N TYR A 348 -22.48 5.63 -2.74
CA TYR A 348 -21.54 4.63 -2.25
C TYR A 348 -20.23 4.76 -3.00
N THR A 349 -19.25 5.39 -2.36
CA THR A 349 -17.93 5.64 -2.95
C THR A 349 -17.17 4.35 -3.21
N LEU A 350 -16.51 4.26 -4.37
CA LEU A 350 -15.71 3.11 -4.79
C LEU A 350 -14.22 3.43 -4.63
N PHE A 351 -13.42 2.45 -4.19
CA PHE A 351 -11.95 2.48 -4.24
C PHE A 351 -11.28 3.76 -3.73
N THR A 352 -11.75 4.32 -2.60
CA THR A 352 -11.27 5.60 -2.04
C THR A 352 -11.40 6.83 -2.96
N SER A 353 -12.07 6.69 -4.10
CA SER A 353 -12.30 7.78 -5.04
C SER A 353 -13.35 8.75 -4.52
N ASP A 354 -13.39 9.94 -5.11
CA ASP A 354 -14.44 10.95 -4.92
C ASP A 354 -15.76 10.58 -5.64
N ARG A 355 -15.89 9.33 -6.09
CA ARG A 355 -17.00 8.85 -6.92
C ARG A 355 -17.56 7.56 -6.40
N GLY A 356 -18.85 7.39 -6.65
CA GLY A 356 -19.61 6.22 -6.27
C GLY A 356 -20.76 5.96 -7.21
N PHE A 357 -21.70 5.17 -6.72
CA PHE A 357 -22.98 4.95 -7.38
C PHE A 357 -24.13 5.07 -6.39
N CYS A 358 -25.29 5.47 -6.89
CA CYS A 358 -26.46 5.68 -6.05
C CYS A 358 -27.15 4.37 -5.72
N ARG A 359 -27.34 4.14 -4.42
CA ARG A 359 -28.00 2.95 -3.90
C ARG A 359 -28.81 3.28 -2.64
N PRO A 360 -29.90 2.55 -2.35
CA PRO A 360 -30.57 2.65 -1.05
C PRO A 360 -29.61 2.31 0.11
N PRO A 361 -29.86 2.80 1.34
CA PRO A 361 -29.17 2.32 2.54
C PRO A 361 -29.32 0.78 2.65
N PRO A 362 -28.30 0.05 3.14
CA PRO A 362 -28.50 -1.35 3.48
C PRO A 362 -29.68 -1.45 4.46
N PRO A 363 -30.50 -2.52 4.38
CA PRO A 363 -31.54 -2.74 5.37
C PRO A 363 -30.88 -2.73 6.75
N SER A 364 -31.42 -1.92 7.69
CA SER A 364 -30.93 -1.90 9.06
C SER A 364 -30.98 -3.32 9.61
N GLU A 365 -29.84 -3.88 9.99
CA GLU A 365 -29.80 -5.16 10.68
C GLU A 365 -30.63 -5.03 11.96
N GLY A 366 -31.75 -5.75 12.01
CA GLY A 366 -32.78 -5.63 13.05
C GLY A 366 -32.69 -6.71 14.11
#